data_AF-A0A1W9U9V4-F1
#
_entry.id   AF-A0A1W9U9V4-F1
#
_cell.length_a   1.000
_cell.length_b   1.000
_cell.length_c   1.000
_cell.angle_alpha   90.00
_cell.angle_beta   90.00
_cell.angle_gamma   90.00
#
_symmetry.space_group_name_H-M   'P 1'
#
loop_
_entity.id
_entity.type
_entity.pdbx_description
1 polymer ?
#
loop_
_entity_poly.entity_id
_entity_poly.type
_entity_poly.pdbx_seq_one_letter_code
_entity_poly.pdbx_strand_id
1 'polypeptide(L)' 'MTIGKIIERKELAQTLDDWLVASDIPPTMPLELFFLPGEVVIRPQPSEQQELLEWFKGFRQRYDDVLRRLAGTEVGT' A
#
# COMPACT_ATOMS: atom_id res chain seq x y z
N MET A 1 -17.28 14.79 16.86
CA MET A 1 -17.30 15.99 16.00
C MET A 1 -16.03 15.91 15.17
N THR A 2 -16.13 15.52 13.89
CA THR A 2 -14.94 15.36 13.03
C THR A 2 -14.53 16.74 12.53
N ILE A 3 -13.32 17.18 12.88
CA ILE A 3 -12.80 18.47 12.43
C ILE A 3 -12.20 18.24 11.03
N GLY A 4 -12.90 18.70 9.99
CA GLY A 4 -12.40 18.67 8.61
C GLY A 4 -11.66 19.96 8.27
N LYS A 5 -10.48 19.85 7.66
CA LYS A 5 -9.73 20.97 7.08
C LYS A 5 -9.81 20.87 5.57
N ILE A 6 -10.24 21.94 4.90
CA ILE A 6 -10.13 22.05 3.44
C ILE A 6 -8.68 22.44 3.13
N ILE A 7 -8.01 21.67 2.26
CA ILE A 7 -6.62 21.89 1.87
C ILE A 7 -6.59 22.12 0.37
N GLU A 8 -5.87 23.16 -0.06
CA GLU A 8 -5.61 23.40 -1.48
C GLU A 8 -4.75 22.27 -2.06
N ARG A 9 -5.01 21.84 -3.29
CA ARG A 9 -4.28 20.71 -3.91
C ARG A 9 -2.76 20.89 -3.88
N LYS A 10 -2.28 22.12 -4.05
CA LYS A 10 -0.84 22.47 -4.03
C LYS A 10 -0.20 22.28 -2.64
N GLU A 11 -1.01 22.29 -1.58
CA GLU A 11 -0.59 22.20 -0.17
C GLU A 11 -0.77 20.79 0.39
N LEU A 12 -1.38 19.88 -0.40
CA LEU A 12 -1.71 18.52 0.04
C LEU A 12 -0.46 17.74 0.46
N ALA A 13 0.60 17.76 -0.35
CA ALA A 13 1.83 17.02 -0.07
C ALA A 13 2.48 17.50 1.24
N GLN A 14 2.64 18.81 1.41
CA GLN A 14 3.21 19.40 2.63
C GLN A 14 2.34 19.10 3.86
N THR A 15 1.02 19.24 3.73
CA THR A 15 0.12 19.00 4.85
C THR A 15 0.14 17.53 5.29
N LEU A 16 0.27 16.60 4.34
CA LEU A 16 0.44 15.17 4.65
C LEU A 16 1.77 14.90 5.35
N ASP A 17 2.86 15.51 4.88
CA ASP A 17 4.19 15.37 5.50
C ASP A 17 4.19 15.88 6.94
N ASP A 18 3.66 17.09 7.17
CA ASP A 18 3.51 17.69 8.50
C ASP A 18 2.66 16.80 9.42
N TRP A 19 1.59 16.20 8.89
CA TRP A 19 0.72 15.31 9.65
C TRP A 19 1.41 13.98 10.03
N LEU A 20 2.19 13.40 9.11
CA LEU A 20 2.96 12.18 9.38
C LEU A 20 4.04 12.43 10.44
N VAL A 21 4.75 13.56 10.35
CA VAL A 21 5.74 13.98 11.35
C VAL A 21 5.07 14.21 12.71
N ALA A 22 3.94 14.91 12.75
CA ALA A 22 3.19 15.14 13.99
C ALA A 22 2.62 13.85 14.60
N SER A 23 2.46 12.80 13.80
CA SER A 23 1.96 11.48 14.23
C SER A 23 3.09 10.52 14.62
N ASP A 24 4.35 10.98 14.69
CA ASP A 24 5.54 10.18 15.00
C ASP A 24 5.75 9.00 14.03
N ILE A 25 5.38 9.20 12.77
CA ILE A 25 5.57 8.21 11.70
C ILE A 25 6.89 8.52 10.97
N PRO A 26 7.88 7.62 10.99
CA PRO A 26 9.13 7.81 10.27
C PRO A 26 8.91 7.91 8.75
N PRO A 27 9.68 8.73 8.02
CA PRO A 27 9.57 8.85 6.55
C PRO A 27 9.79 7.53 5.79
N THR A 28 10.50 6.59 6.42
CA THR A 28 10.83 5.28 5.86
C THR A 28 9.85 4.19 6.27
N MET A 29 8.89 4.49 7.16
CA MET A 29 7.89 3.52 7.58
C MET A 29 6.93 3.24 6.41
N PRO A 30 6.74 1.97 6.02
CA PRO A 30 5.76 1.64 5.01
C PRO A 30 4.35 1.96 5.52
N LEU A 31 3.56 2.62 4.68
CA LEU A 31 2.18 3.00 4.97
C LEU A 31 1.24 2.33 3.98
N GLU A 32 0.05 1.98 4.49
CA GLU A 32 -1.07 1.57 3.66
C GLU A 32 -2.03 2.72 3.44
N LEU A 33 -2.53 2.85 2.21
CA LEU A 33 -3.54 3.81 1.83
C LEU A 33 -4.80 3.08 1.36
N PHE A 34 -5.93 3.36 1.99
CA PHE A 34 -7.24 2.86 1.58
C PHE A 34 -8.05 4.02 1.02
N PHE A 35 -8.46 3.91 -0.24
CA PHE A 35 -9.34 4.87 -0.89
C PHE A 35 -10.79 4.40 -0.73
N LEU A 36 -11.58 5.17 0.00
CA LEU A 36 -13.00 4.93 0.21
C LEU A 36 -13.79 6.11 -0.40
N PRO A 37 -15.10 5.97 -0.63
CA PRO A 37 -15.92 7.07 -1.15
C PRO A 37 -15.86 8.28 -0.21
N GLY A 38 -15.16 9.34 -0.63
CA GLY A 38 -15.05 10.60 0.11
C GLY A 38 -14.00 10.62 1.23
N GLU A 39 -13.23 9.56 1.44
CA GLU A 39 -12.20 9.52 2.47
C GLU A 39 -10.98 8.68 2.04
N VAL A 40 -9.83 9.02 2.61
CA VAL A 40 -8.59 8.25 2.48
C VAL A 40 -8.12 7.89 3.87
N VAL A 41 -7.96 6.59 4.13
CA VAL A 41 -7.42 6.10 5.39
C VAL A 41 -5.95 5.79 5.19
N ILE A 42 -5.10 6.38 6.04
CA ILE A 42 -3.66 6.14 6.06
C ILE A 42 -3.32 5.46 7.37
N ARG A 43 -2.60 4.33 7.33
CA ARG A 43 -2.15 3.63 8.54
C ARG A 43 -0.75 3.01 8.35
N PRO A 44 0.01 2.79 9.44
CA PRO A 44 1.22 1.98 9.39
C PRO A 44 0.95 0.59 8.81
N GLN A 45 1.86 0.10 7.96
CA GLN A 45 1.79 -1.27 7.48
C GLN A 45 2.14 -2.24 8.62
N PRO A 46 1.27 -3.21 8.96
CA PRO A 46 1.60 -4.23 9.95
C PRO A 46 2.76 -5.12 9.46
N SER A 47 3.64 -5.51 10.39
CA SER A 47 4.80 -6.37 10.11
C SER A 47 4.43 -7.69 9.43
N GLU A 48 3.30 -8.27 9.81
CA GLU A 48 2.76 -9.52 9.29
C GLU A 48 2.48 -9.42 7.78
N GLN A 49 2.11 -8.24 7.31
CA GLN A 49 1.87 -8.03 5.89
C GLN A 49 3.16 -8.01 5.07
N GLN A 50 4.25 -7.50 5.65
CA GLN A 50 5.56 -7.58 4.99
C GLN A 50 6.02 -9.03 4.87
N GLU A 51 5.82 -9.84 5.91
CA GLU A 51 6.07 -11.29 5.86
C GLU A 51 5.24 -11.99 4.78
N LEU A 52 3.95 -11.65 4.68
CA LEU A 52 3.05 -12.19 3.65
C LEU A 52 3.48 -11.78 2.24
N LEU A 53 3.92 -10.54 2.03
CA LEU A 53 4.41 -10.07 0.74
C LEU A 53 5.66 -10.82 0.29
N GLU A 54 6.63 -11.02 1.19
CA GLU A 54 7.84 -11.79 0.89
C GLU A 54 7.52 -13.27 0.65
N TRP A 55 6.63 -13.87 1.45
CA TRP A 55 6.14 -15.22 1.21
C TRP A 55 5.49 -15.34 -0.18
N PHE A 56 4.60 -14.41 -0.54
CA PHE A 56 3.90 -14.43 -1.83
C PHE A 56 4.85 -14.25 -3.00
N LYS A 57 5.85 -13.36 -2.86
CA LYS A 57 6.91 -13.19 -3.85
C LYS A 57 7.71 -14.48 -4.06
N GLY A 58 8.10 -15.15 -2.98
CA GLY A 58 8.79 -16.44 -3.05
C GLY A 58 7.91 -17.59 -3.57
N PHE A 59 6.60 -17.54 -3.31
CA PHE A 59 5.63 -18.46 -3.90
C PHE A 59 5.52 -18.26 -5.42
N ARG A 60 5.31 -17.02 -5.86
CA ARG A 60 5.25 -16.69 -7.30
C ARG A 60 6.52 -17.11 -8.01
N GLN A 61 7.70 -16.76 -7.51
CA GLN A 61 8.97 -17.16 -8.14
C GLN A 61 9.10 -18.67 -8.35
N ARG A 62 8.55 -19.49 -7.44
CA ARG A 62 8.63 -20.95 -7.52
C ARG A 62 7.54 -21.59 -8.36
N TYR A 63 6.37 -20.96 -8.44
CA TYR A 63 5.16 -21.62 -8.95
C TYR A 63 4.42 -20.84 -10.05
N ASP A 64 4.85 -19.63 -10.45
CA ASP A 64 4.17 -18.84 -11.50
C ASP A 64 4.04 -19.68 -12.79
N ASP A 65 5.10 -20.39 -13.18
CA ASP A 65 5.10 -21.20 -14.41
C ASP A 65 4.10 -22.36 -14.31
N VAL A 66 4.06 -23.07 -13.19
CA VAL A 66 3.10 -24.16 -12.97
C VAL A 66 1.67 -23.61 -12.98
N LEU A 67 1.43 -22.47 -12.32
CA LEU A 67 0.11 -21.83 -12.28
C LEU A 67 -0.33 -21.36 -13.67
N ARG A 68 0.56 -20.77 -14.47
CA ARG A 68 0.28 -20.34 -15.85
C ARG A 68 -0.07 -21.52 -16.75
N ARG A 69 0.65 -22.64 -16.61
CA ARG A 69 0.36 -23.89 -17.34
C ARG A 69 -1.02 -24.45 -16.96
N LEU A 70 -1.33 -24.50 -15.68
CA LEU A 70 -2.64 -24.95 -15.19
C LEU A 70 -3.78 -24.02 -15.60
N ALA A 71 -3.51 -22.71 -15.69
CA ALA A 71 -4.44 -21.71 -16.15
C ALA A 71 -4.58 -21.64 -17.69
N GLY A 72 -3.89 -22.51 -18.43
CA GLY A 72 -3.95 -22.54 -19.90
C GLY A 72 -3.44 -21.26 -20.56
N THR A 73 -2.58 -20.50 -19.88
CA THR A 73 -2.05 -19.19 -20.31
C THR A 73 -0.63 -19.29 -20.88
N GLU A 74 -0.27 -20.46 -21.43
CA GLU A 74 0.95 -20.59 -22.23
C GLU A 74 0.82 -19.65 -23.45
N VAL A 75 1.54 -18.53 -23.40
CA VAL A 75 1.77 -17.68 -24.57
C VAL A 75 2.58 -18.53 -25.54
N GLY A 76 1.93 -18.94 -26.63
CA GLY A 76 2.59 -19.62 -27.74
C GLY A 76 3.77 -18.80 -28.25
N THR A 77 4.87 -19.53 -28.48
CA THR A 77 6.09 -19.23 -29.26
C THR A 77 6.11 -17.95 -30.08
#